data_AF-A0A0E3QER0-F1
#
_entry.id   AF-A0A0E3QER0-F1
#
_cell.length_a   1.000
_cell.length_b   1.000
_cell.length_c   1.000
_cell.angle_alpha   90.00
_cell.angle_beta   90.00
_cell.angle_gamma   90.00
#
_symmetry.space_group_name_H-M   'P 1'
#
loop_
_entity.id
_entity.type
_entity.pdbx_description
1 polymer ?
#
loop_
_entity_poly.entity_id
_entity_poly.type
_entity_poly.pdbx_seq_one_letter_code
_entity_poly.pdbx_strand_id
1 'polypeptide(L)'
;MAPQEFAGLLQEKDGIITEVLILPGTESSDSNAVLRLYMMPNIKAAGSVHSHPGPNRSPSQADLLLFSKTGNCHIIVGRPYDSQSWTCYNREGEVIELPVLDVEFDDYEEI
;
A
#
# COMPACT_ATOMS: atom_id res chain seq x y z
N MET A 1 20.74 -1.24 -9.14
CA MET A 1 19.70 -2.27 -8.97
C MET A 1 18.41 -1.57 -8.57
N ALA A 2 17.24 -2.10 -8.97
CA ALA A 2 15.98 -1.67 -8.35
C ALA A 2 15.99 -2.15 -6.89
N PRO A 3 15.35 -1.46 -5.95
CA PRO A 3 14.97 -2.12 -4.70
C PRO A 3 14.00 -3.27 -5.03
N GLN A 4 14.03 -4.32 -4.20
CA GLN A 4 13.00 -5.37 -4.22
C GLN A 4 11.63 -4.73 -4.00
N GLU A 5 10.57 -5.34 -4.54
CA GLU A 5 9.23 -4.80 -4.43
C GLU A 5 8.75 -4.78 -2.97
N PHE A 6 8.40 -3.62 -2.47
CA PHE A 6 7.75 -3.43 -1.19
C PHE A 6 6.27 -3.79 -1.28
N ALA A 7 5.68 -4.33 -0.20
CA ALA A 7 4.23 -4.43 -0.05
C ALA A 7 3.79 -4.38 1.42
N GLY A 8 2.61 -3.80 1.67
CA GLY A 8 1.98 -3.68 2.98
C GLY A 8 0.50 -3.35 2.91
N LEU A 9 -0.16 -3.37 4.06
CA LEU A 9 -1.55 -2.93 4.22
C LEU A 9 -1.60 -1.54 4.83
N LEU A 10 -2.56 -0.72 4.41
CA LEU A 10 -2.76 0.63 4.93
C LEU A 10 -3.78 0.58 6.07
N GLN A 11 -3.45 1.19 7.21
CA GLN A 11 -4.39 1.45 8.30
C GLN A 11 -4.77 2.92 8.32
N GLU A 12 -6.05 3.17 8.58
CA GLU A 12 -6.56 4.52 8.81
C GLU A 12 -6.96 4.73 10.26
N LYS A 13 -6.82 5.97 10.71
CA LYS A 13 -7.40 6.50 11.94
C LYS A 13 -8.14 7.78 11.59
N ASP A 14 -9.43 7.84 11.93
CA ASP A 14 -10.31 9.00 11.69
C ASP A 14 -10.29 9.50 10.23
N GLY A 15 -10.20 8.58 9.26
CA GLY A 15 -10.18 8.88 7.82
C GLY A 15 -8.83 9.29 7.26
N ILE A 16 -7.76 9.24 8.05
CA ILE A 16 -6.39 9.54 7.63
C ILE A 16 -5.58 8.24 7.66
N ILE A 17 -4.88 7.94 6.56
CA ILE A 17 -3.94 6.82 6.52
C ILE A 17 -2.71 7.20 7.34
N THR A 18 -2.47 6.51 8.46
CA THR A 18 -1.41 6.85 9.41
C THR A 18 -0.31 5.81 9.47
N GLU A 19 -0.57 4.59 8.99
CA GLU A 19 0.32 3.46 9.17
C GLU A 19 0.38 2.54 7.95
N VAL A 20 1.53 1.87 7.82
CA VAL A 20 1.70 0.73 6.93
C VAL A 20 2.05 -0.51 7.75
N LEU A 21 1.20 -1.53 7.63
CA LEU A 21 1.39 -2.82 8.27
C LEU A 21 2.07 -3.79 7.32
N ILE A 22 3.23 -4.28 7.73
CA ILE A 22 3.92 -5.37 7.04
C ILE A 22 3.52 -6.69 7.68
N LEU A 23 2.83 -7.53 6.92
CA LEU A 23 2.40 -8.82 7.43
C LEU A 23 3.59 -9.75 7.62
N PRO A 24 3.65 -10.55 8.69
CA PRO A 24 4.69 -11.56 8.83
C PRO A 24 4.64 -12.53 7.63
N GLY A 25 5.81 -12.98 7.17
CA GLY A 25 5.91 -13.85 6.00
C GLY A 25 5.64 -13.14 4.66
N THR A 26 5.63 -11.81 4.62
CA THR A 26 5.69 -11.06 3.36
C THR A 26 7.01 -11.37 2.67
N GLU A 27 6.92 -11.88 1.44
CA GLU A 27 8.08 -12.19 0.60
C GLU A 27 8.23 -11.10 -0.45
N SER A 28 9.44 -10.58 -0.60
CA SER A 28 9.78 -9.51 -1.54
C SER A 28 10.86 -10.03 -2.50
N SER A 29 10.73 -9.70 -3.78
CA SER A 29 11.70 -10.03 -4.82
C SER A 29 11.87 -8.83 -5.76
N ASP A 30 12.80 -8.94 -6.71
CA ASP A 30 13.05 -7.88 -7.70
C ASP A 30 11.86 -7.64 -8.67
N SER A 31 10.84 -8.51 -8.66
CA SER A 31 9.73 -8.49 -9.61
C SER A 31 8.34 -8.70 -9.02
N ASN A 32 8.23 -9.09 -7.74
CA ASN A 32 6.95 -9.23 -7.05
C ASN A 32 7.11 -9.11 -5.54
N ALA A 33 6.02 -8.75 -4.87
CA ALA A 33 5.84 -8.91 -3.44
C ALA A 33 4.58 -9.75 -3.16
N VAL A 34 4.65 -10.65 -2.17
CA VAL A 34 3.54 -11.55 -1.83
C VAL A 34 3.08 -11.30 -0.40
N LEU A 35 1.85 -10.79 -0.26
CA LEU A 35 1.17 -10.60 1.03
C LEU A 35 0.38 -11.84 1.43
N ARG A 36 0.69 -12.41 2.59
CA ARG A 36 -0.05 -13.53 3.18
C ARG A 36 -1.23 -13.02 4.00
N LEU A 37 -2.32 -12.64 3.32
CA LEU A 37 -3.51 -12.02 3.94
C LEU A 37 -4.15 -12.85 5.08
N TYR A 38 -3.94 -14.16 5.14
CA TYR A 38 -4.41 -15.00 6.26
C TYR A 38 -3.65 -14.74 7.58
N MET A 39 -2.53 -14.01 7.52
CA MET A 39 -1.76 -13.55 8.67
C MET A 39 -2.17 -12.14 9.10
N MET A 40 -3.18 -11.56 8.45
CA MET A 40 -3.71 -10.25 8.80
C MET A 40 -4.34 -10.31 10.20
N PRO A 41 -3.98 -9.39 11.11
CA PRO A 41 -4.65 -9.28 12.40
C PRO A 41 -6.13 -8.92 12.19
N ASN A 42 -6.96 -9.09 13.24
CA ASN A 42 -8.40 -8.80 13.17
C ASN A 42 -8.69 -7.29 13.22
N ILE A 43 -8.13 -6.56 12.25
CA ILE A 43 -8.24 -5.12 12.03
C ILE A 43 -8.70 -4.88 10.59
N LYS A 44 -9.29 -3.72 10.33
CA LYS A 44 -9.70 -3.35 8.98
C LYS A 44 -8.57 -2.60 8.29
N ALA A 45 -8.17 -3.08 7.11
CA ALA A 45 -7.28 -2.33 6.23
C ALA A 45 -8.08 -1.31 5.41
N ALA A 46 -7.59 -0.07 5.35
CA ALA A 46 -8.07 0.97 4.42
C ALA A 46 -7.72 0.61 2.96
N GLY A 47 -6.62 -0.13 2.78
CA GLY A 47 -6.31 -0.86 1.55
C GLY A 47 -4.89 -1.38 1.55
N SER A 48 -4.17 -1.23 0.44
CA SER A 48 -2.81 -1.78 0.28
C SER A 48 -1.84 -0.78 -0.32
N VAL A 49 -0.56 -1.00 -0.10
CA VAL A 49 0.52 -0.29 -0.80
C VAL A 49 1.53 -1.29 -1.29
N HIS A 50 2.00 -1.12 -2.53
CA HIS A 50 3.13 -1.87 -3.05
C HIS A 50 3.93 -1.07 -4.07
N SER A 51 5.13 -1.52 -4.41
CA SER A 51 5.98 -0.85 -5.38
C SER A 51 6.22 -1.71 -6.61
N HIS A 52 6.19 -1.11 -7.79
CA HIS A 52 6.75 -1.69 -9.01
C HIS A 52 8.22 -1.26 -9.19
N PRO A 53 9.09 -2.12 -9.78
CA PRO A 53 10.49 -1.82 -10.03
C PRO A 53 10.67 -0.82 -11.18
N GLY A 54 9.66 -0.64 -12.02
CA GLY A 54 9.65 0.29 -13.16
C GLY A 54 8.84 1.56 -12.88
N PRO A 55 8.75 2.47 -13.86
CA PRO A 55 7.94 3.67 -13.75
C PRO A 55 6.44 3.42 -13.97
N ASN A 56 6.07 2.24 -14.49
CA ASN A 56 4.67 1.88 -14.72
C ASN A 56 3.96 1.60 -13.39
N ARG A 57 2.94 2.38 -13.07
CA ARG A 57 2.13 2.24 -11.86
C ARG A 57 0.73 1.70 -12.11
N SER A 58 0.41 1.28 -13.33
CA SER A 58 -0.87 0.66 -13.64
C SER A 58 -0.97 -0.72 -12.98
N PRO A 59 -2.12 -1.07 -12.37
CA PRO A 59 -2.29 -2.36 -11.72
C PRO A 59 -2.29 -3.51 -12.73
N SER A 60 -1.63 -4.60 -12.36
CA SER A 60 -1.75 -5.91 -12.99
C SER A 60 -3.05 -6.62 -12.55
N GLN A 61 -3.35 -7.76 -13.17
CA GLN A 61 -4.48 -8.58 -12.73
C GLN A 61 -4.29 -9.12 -11.30
N ALA A 62 -3.05 -9.38 -10.88
CA ALA A 62 -2.75 -9.81 -9.51
C ALA A 62 -3.03 -8.69 -8.49
N ASP A 63 -2.73 -7.45 -8.87
CA ASP A 63 -3.01 -6.27 -8.04
C ASP A 63 -4.53 -6.09 -7.86
N LEU A 64 -5.31 -6.18 -8.94
CA LEU A 64 -6.78 -6.11 -8.85
C LEU A 64 -7.38 -7.20 -7.95
N LEU A 65 -6.78 -8.40 -7.95
CA LEU A 65 -7.19 -9.47 -7.03
C LEU A 65 -6.86 -9.14 -5.57
N LEU A 66 -5.72 -8.50 -5.29
CA LEU A 66 -5.40 -7.96 -3.96
C LEU A 66 -6.37 -6.85 -3.57
N PHE A 67 -6.70 -5.96 -4.52
CA PHE A 67 -7.57 -4.81 -4.29
C PHE A 67 -8.95 -5.28 -3.85
N SER A 68 -9.49 -6.27 -4.56
CA SER A 68 -10.76 -6.91 -4.24
C SER A 68 -10.82 -7.53 -2.83
N LYS A 69 -9.71 -7.64 -2.09
CA LYS A 69 -9.66 -8.24 -0.74
C LYS A 69 -9.37 -7.25 0.37
N THR A 70 -8.93 -6.03 0.07
CA THR A 70 -8.33 -5.14 1.08
C THR A 70 -8.84 -3.70 0.93
N GLY A 71 -9.86 -3.29 1.67
CA GLY A 71 -10.30 -1.88 1.69
C GLY A 71 -10.63 -1.28 0.31
N ASN A 72 -10.37 0.02 0.13
CA ASN A 72 -10.68 0.78 -1.09
C ASN A 72 -9.59 1.81 -1.47
N CYS A 73 -8.43 1.81 -0.82
CA CYS A 73 -7.34 2.74 -1.09
C CYS A 73 -6.06 1.94 -1.40
N HIS A 74 -5.67 1.90 -2.67
CA HIS A 74 -4.56 1.08 -3.15
C HIS A 74 -3.47 1.91 -3.81
N ILE A 75 -2.33 2.01 -3.15
CA ILE A 75 -1.21 2.82 -3.62
C ILE A 75 -0.21 1.94 -4.37
N ILE A 76 0.08 2.30 -5.62
CA ILE A 76 1.20 1.74 -6.37
C ILE A 76 2.28 2.81 -6.47
N VAL A 77 3.47 2.51 -5.97
CA VAL A 77 4.66 3.35 -6.08
C VAL A 77 5.54 2.82 -7.23
N GLY A 78 6.16 3.69 -8.01
CA GLY A 78 7.07 3.28 -9.10
C GLY A 78 8.33 4.14 -9.14
N ARG A 79 9.30 3.78 -9.98
CA ARG A 79 10.45 4.65 -10.24
C ARG A 79 10.00 6.01 -10.79
N PRO A 80 10.71 7.11 -10.46
CA PRO A 80 11.97 7.20 -9.70
C PRO A 80 11.82 7.23 -8.16
N TYR A 81 10.66 6.90 -7.60
CA TYR A 81 10.39 6.91 -6.15
C TYR A 81 10.53 8.30 -5.50
N ASP A 82 10.21 9.36 -6.23
CA ASP A 82 10.05 10.70 -5.66
C ASP A 82 8.65 10.89 -5.04
N SER A 83 8.42 12.07 -4.46
CA SER A 83 7.15 12.40 -3.78
C SER A 83 5.91 12.40 -4.69
N GLN A 84 6.09 12.34 -6.01
CA GLN A 84 5.03 12.29 -7.01
C GLN A 84 4.96 10.92 -7.73
N SER A 85 5.85 9.99 -7.38
CA SER A 85 6.01 8.71 -8.06
C SER A 85 5.06 7.63 -7.55
N TRP A 86 3.80 7.98 -7.32
CA TRP A 86 2.78 7.07 -6.81
C TRP A 86 1.41 7.37 -7.43
N THR A 87 0.50 6.42 -7.33
CA THR A 87 -0.89 6.55 -7.80
C THR A 87 -1.80 5.74 -6.91
N CYS A 88 -2.95 6.29 -6.55
CA CYS A 88 -3.95 5.61 -5.74
C CYS A 88 -5.10 5.11 -6.61
N TYR A 89 -5.57 3.90 -6.31
CA TYR A 89 -6.67 3.23 -6.99
C TYR A 89 -7.75 2.81 -5.99
N ASN A 90 -9.00 2.75 -6.44
CA ASN A 90 -10.08 2.08 -5.73
C ASN A 90 -10.03 0.55 -5.93
N ARG A 91 -11.00 -0.16 -5.35
CA ARG A 91 -11.12 -1.62 -5.42
C ARG A 91 -11.27 -2.14 -6.84
N GLU A 92 -11.83 -1.34 -7.74
CA GLU A 92 -12.07 -1.63 -9.15
C GLU A 92 -10.84 -1.33 -10.04
N GLY A 93 -9.78 -0.73 -9.49
CA GLY A 93 -8.59 -0.33 -10.23
C GLY A 93 -8.72 1.02 -10.95
N GLU A 94 -9.71 1.83 -10.58
CA GLU A 94 -9.90 3.19 -11.08
C GLU A 94 -9.08 4.16 -10.23
N VAL A 95 -8.45 5.14 -10.87
CA VAL A 95 -7.64 6.15 -10.17
C VAL A 95 -8.53 6.99 -9.27
N ILE A 96 -8.13 7.15 -8.01
CA ILE A 96 -8.77 8.05 -7.05
C ILE A 96 -7.77 9.07 -6.52
N GLU A 97 -8.29 10.25 -6.15
CA GLU A 97 -7.49 11.27 -5.48
C GLU A 97 -7.27 10.88 -4.02
N LEU A 98 -6.02 11.01 -3.56
CA LEU A 98 -5.65 10.83 -2.16
C LEU A 98 -4.88 12.09 -1.71
N PRO A 99 -5.52 13.01 -0.97
CA PRO A 99 -4.84 14.22 -0.49
C PRO A 99 -3.73 13.90 0.50
N VAL A 100 -2.56 14.51 0.31
CA VAL A 100 -1.47 14.49 1.30
C VAL A 100 -1.70 15.64 2.27
N LEU A 101 -1.79 15.34 3.55
CA LEU A 101 -2.07 16.30 4.61
C LEU A 101 -0.82 16.56 5.45
N ASP A 102 -0.70 17.78 5.97
CA ASP A 102 0.27 18.14 7.00
C ASP A 102 -0.47 18.06 8.34
N VAL A 103 -0.27 16.96 9.07
CA VAL A 103 -0.97 16.64 10.32
C VAL A 103 0.03 16.29 11.40
N GLU A 104 -0.22 16.79 12.62
CA GLU A 104 0.53 16.33 13.79
C GLU A 104 -0.11 15.05 14.32
N PHE A 105 0.72 14.03 14.51
CA PHE A 105 0.30 12.81 15.20
C PHE A 105 0.64 12.96 16.67
N ASP A 106 -0.31 12.66 17.56
CA ASP A 106 0.02 12.42 18.95
C ASP A 106 0.98 11.21 18.98
N ASP A 107 2.25 11.44 19.31
CA ASP A 107 3.24 10.38 19.39
C ASP A 107 2.71 9.24 20.26
N TYR A 108 2.92 7.99 19.80
CA TYR A 108 2.64 6.82 20.62
C TYR A 108 3.42 6.97 21.94
N GLU A 109 2.73 7.22 23.07
CA GLU A 109 3.35 7.03 24.38
C GLU A 109 3.85 5.58 24.42
N GLU A 110 5.17 5.40 24.47
CA GLU A 110 5.78 4.07 24.66
C GLU A 110 5.22 3.48 25.97
N ILE A 111 4.46 2.39 25.85
CA ILE A 111 3.96 1.58 26.98
C ILE A 111 5.05 0.59 27.40
#